data_AF-A0A396J3T1-F1
#
_entry.id   AF-A0A396J3T1-F1
#
_cell.length_a   1.000
_cell.length_b   1.000
_cell.length_c   1.000
_cell.angle_alpha   90.00
_cell.angle_beta   90.00
_cell.angle_gamma   90.00
#
_symmetry.space_group_name_H-M   'P 1'
#
loop_
_entity.id
_entity.type
_entity.pdbx_description
1 polymer ?
#
loop_
_entity_poly.entity_id
_entity_poly.type
_entity_poly.pdbx_seq_one_letter_code
_entity_poly.pdbx_strand_id
1 'polypeptide(L)'
;MVIKLKNELMLNSYKTIDGRGFKVEIANGPCITIHNVSHVIVHGIMIHYCKPSNPGLVRSSSIEHVVHRQRSDGDGISVFASSNIWIDHCYLARCTDGLIDVIHNSTNVTMSNNYFTLHDKVSIKKLK
;
A
#
# COMPACT_ATOMS: atom_id res chain seq x y z
N MET A 1 -12.54 5.78 11.66
CA MET A 1 -12.06 4.45 12.07
C MET A 1 -10.56 4.39 11.80
N VAL A 2 -9.75 4.05 12.80
CA VAL A 2 -8.30 3.85 12.64
C VAL A 2 -8.00 2.36 12.69
N ILE A 3 -7.46 1.82 11.61
CA ILE A 3 -7.06 0.42 11.46
C ILE A 3 -5.54 0.36 11.66
N LYS A 4 -5.12 -0.32 12.72
CA LYS A 4 -3.72 -0.69 12.93
C LYS A 4 -3.51 -2.14 12.52
N LEU A 5 -2.83 -2.34 11.40
CA LEU A 5 -2.52 -3.69 10.92
C LEU A 5 -1.43 -4.33 11.78
N LYS A 6 -1.49 -5.66 11.92
CA LYS A 6 -0.45 -6.45 12.60
C LYS A 6 0.71 -6.84 11.68
N ASN A 7 0.42 -6.98 10.39
CA ASN A 7 1.37 -7.21 9.32
C ASN A 7 0.85 -6.52 8.03
N GLU A 8 1.62 -6.53 6.94
CA GLU A 8 1.22 -5.92 5.67
C GLU A 8 -0.16 -6.42 5.20
N LEU A 9 -0.97 -5.52 4.66
CA LEU A 9 -2.20 -5.87 3.98
C LEU A 9 -1.89 -6.17 2.51
N MET A 10 -1.79 -7.46 2.19
CA MET A 10 -1.61 -7.93 0.82
C MET A 10 -2.93 -7.83 0.05
N LEU A 11 -2.93 -7.09 -1.05
CA LEU A 11 -4.10 -6.99 -1.94
C LEU A 11 -4.06 -8.01 -3.06
N ASN A 12 -5.24 -8.54 -3.40
CA ASN A 12 -5.45 -9.42 -4.54
C ASN A 12 -5.91 -8.64 -5.77
N SER A 13 -5.76 -9.25 -6.95
CA SER A 13 -6.29 -8.72 -8.20
C SER A 13 -7.81 -8.49 -8.14
N TYR A 14 -8.29 -7.55 -8.95
CA TYR A 14 -9.70 -7.20 -9.09
C TYR A 14 -10.34 -6.82 -7.76
N LYS A 15 -9.73 -5.85 -7.07
CA LYS A 15 -10.20 -5.33 -5.79
C LYS A 15 -10.20 -3.81 -5.78
N THR A 16 -11.15 -3.28 -5.02
CA THR A 16 -11.25 -1.85 -4.72
C THR A 16 -11.26 -1.69 -3.21
N ILE A 17 -10.37 -0.85 -2.69
CA ILE A 17 -10.52 -0.24 -1.37
C ILE A 17 -11.17 1.11 -1.60
N ASP A 18 -12.35 1.31 -1.01
CA ASP A 18 -13.14 2.52 -1.15
C ASP A 18 -13.48 3.09 0.23
N GLY A 19 -12.93 4.27 0.53
CA GLY A 19 -13.18 5.00 1.77
C GLY A 19 -14.28 6.05 1.67
N ARG A 20 -14.96 6.20 0.51
CA ARG A 20 -15.97 7.27 0.33
C ARG A 20 -17.06 7.23 1.40
N GLY A 21 -17.45 8.41 1.87
CA GLY A 21 -18.47 8.59 2.90
C GLY A 21 -17.98 8.32 4.33
N PHE A 22 -16.74 7.86 4.52
CA PHE A 22 -16.22 7.52 5.84
C PHE A 22 -14.79 8.02 6.05
N LYS A 23 -14.44 8.37 7.30
CA LYS A 23 -13.05 8.62 7.67
C LYS A 23 -12.36 7.30 7.99
N VAL A 24 -11.69 6.72 7.00
CA VAL A 24 -10.93 5.46 7.14
C VAL A 24 -9.44 5.77 7.14
N GLU A 25 -8.76 5.33 8.19
CA GLU A 25 -7.33 5.56 8.38
C GLU A 25 -6.61 4.22 8.57
N ILE A 26 -5.54 3.96 7.81
CA ILE A 26 -4.60 2.86 8.05
C ILE A 26 -3.32 3.48 8.61
N ALA A 27 -3.00 3.19 9.87
CA ALA A 27 -1.93 3.91 10.54
C ALA A 27 -1.26 3.15 11.70
N ASN A 28 -0.08 3.63 12.09
CA ASN A 28 0.69 3.21 13.26
C ASN A 28 1.19 1.75 13.24
N GLY A 29 1.24 1.14 12.06
CA GLY A 29 1.70 -0.22 11.83
C GLY A 29 2.08 -0.42 10.36
N PRO A 30 2.25 -1.66 9.90
CA PRO A 30 2.42 -1.95 8.48
C PRO A 30 1.22 -1.48 7.67
N CYS A 31 1.42 -1.23 6.38
CA CYS A 31 0.40 -0.67 5.50
C CYS A 31 0.16 -1.58 4.28
N ILE A 32 -0.07 -1.02 3.09
CA ILE A 32 -0.62 -1.75 1.94
C ILE A 32 0.49 -2.26 1.02
N THR A 33 0.37 -3.51 0.61
CA THR A 33 1.28 -4.13 -0.36
C THR A 33 0.48 -4.71 -1.54
N ILE A 34 0.76 -4.21 -2.74
CA ILE A 34 0.19 -4.64 -4.03
C ILE A 34 1.31 -5.37 -4.78
N HIS A 35 1.33 -6.69 -4.69
CA HIS A 35 2.45 -7.50 -5.18
C HIS A 35 1.97 -8.61 -6.12
N ASN A 36 2.47 -8.59 -7.37
CA ASN A 36 2.18 -9.58 -8.40
C ASN A 36 0.67 -9.72 -8.70
N VAL A 37 -0.02 -8.57 -8.78
CA VAL A 37 -1.47 -8.50 -9.00
C VAL A 37 -1.82 -7.41 -10.02
N SER A 38 -3.07 -7.40 -10.46
CA SER A 38 -3.56 -6.40 -11.39
C SER A 38 -4.98 -5.95 -11.12
N HIS A 39 -5.35 -4.79 -11.67
CA HIS A 39 -6.71 -4.21 -11.55
C HIS A 39 -7.08 -3.94 -10.10
N VAL A 40 -6.29 -3.09 -9.44
CA VAL A 40 -6.53 -2.67 -8.06
C VAL A 40 -6.77 -1.17 -8.01
N ILE A 41 -7.80 -0.77 -7.27
CA ILE A 41 -8.10 0.63 -6.97
C ILE A 41 -7.97 0.85 -5.47
N VAL A 42 -7.21 1.86 -5.06
CA VAL A 42 -7.15 2.34 -3.68
C VAL A 42 -7.63 3.77 -3.67
N HIS A 43 -8.79 4.02 -3.05
CA HIS A 43 -9.47 5.30 -3.16
C HIS A 43 -10.02 5.82 -1.83
N GLY A 44 -9.82 7.10 -1.56
CA GLY A 44 -10.54 7.83 -0.51
C GLY A 44 -10.15 7.45 0.92
N ILE A 45 -8.96 6.91 1.15
CA ILE A 45 -8.46 6.54 2.49
C ILE A 45 -7.27 7.38 2.92
N MET A 46 -7.03 7.42 4.23
CA MET A 46 -5.87 8.07 4.83
C MET A 46 -4.84 7.02 5.26
N ILE A 47 -3.59 7.16 4.82
CA ILE A 47 -2.50 6.23 5.11
C ILE A 47 -1.35 7.02 5.74
N HIS A 48 -1.03 6.76 7.01
CA HIS A 48 -0.03 7.57 7.71
C HIS A 48 0.64 6.87 8.89
N TYR A 49 1.82 7.32 9.28
CA TYR A 49 2.62 6.66 10.34
C TYR A 49 2.84 5.16 10.06
N CYS A 50 3.05 4.80 8.80
CA CYS A 50 3.37 3.43 8.41
C CYS A 50 4.73 3.01 8.97
N LYS A 51 4.80 1.78 9.47
CA LYS A 51 5.96 1.21 10.15
C LYS A 51 6.35 -0.14 9.55
N PRO A 52 7.65 -0.50 9.56
CA PRO A 52 8.12 -1.83 9.20
C PRO A 52 7.32 -2.95 9.88
N SER A 53 6.92 -3.96 9.12
CA SER A 53 6.38 -5.20 9.68
C SER A 53 7.49 -6.08 10.24
N ASN A 54 7.13 -6.93 11.20
CA ASN A 54 8.02 -8.02 11.59
C ASN A 54 7.87 -9.19 10.61
N PRO A 55 8.94 -9.98 10.39
CA PRO A 55 8.83 -11.23 9.63
C PRO A 55 7.74 -12.13 10.21
N GLY A 56 6.98 -12.79 9.34
CA GLY A 56 5.86 -13.58 9.80
C GLY A 56 4.99 -14.14 8.68
N LEU A 57 4.04 -14.98 9.07
CA LEU A 57 3.07 -15.56 8.15
C LEU A 57 1.98 -14.53 7.82
N VAL A 58 1.79 -14.28 6.52
CA VAL A 58 0.78 -13.36 6.00
C VAL A 58 0.00 -14.07 4.92
N ARG A 59 -1.33 -13.96 4.98
CA ARG A 59 -2.20 -14.43 3.90
C ARG A 59 -2.02 -13.50 2.70
N SER A 60 -1.46 -14.02 1.61
CA SER A 60 -1.15 -13.22 0.43
C SER A 60 -2.21 -13.27 -0.66
N SER A 61 -3.03 -14.33 -0.71
CA SER A 61 -4.15 -14.37 -1.64
C SER A 61 -5.42 -15.03 -1.09
N SER A 62 -5.69 -16.29 -1.46
CA SER A 62 -6.83 -17.06 -0.97
C SER A 62 -6.66 -17.45 0.51
N ILE A 63 -7.70 -18.01 1.12
CA ILE A 63 -7.70 -18.45 2.52
C ILE A 63 -6.53 -19.41 2.82
N GLU A 64 -6.21 -20.27 1.86
CA GLU A 64 -5.16 -21.28 2.01
C GLU A 64 -3.76 -20.77 1.66
N HIS A 65 -3.66 -19.62 0.98
CA HIS A 65 -2.39 -19.11 0.51
C HIS A 65 -1.75 -18.14 1.53
N VAL A 66 -0.98 -18.74 2.44
CA VAL A 66 -0.20 -18.06 3.47
C VAL A 66 1.28 -18.17 3.12
N VAL A 67 1.97 -17.03 3.08
CA VAL A 67 3.39 -16.93 2.75
C VAL A 67 4.16 -16.33 3.91
N HIS A 68 5.42 -16.73 4.06
CA HIS A 68 6.32 -16.09 5.01
C HIS A 68 6.85 -14.79 4.39
N ARG A 69 6.50 -13.65 4.99
CA ARG A 69 6.99 -12.33 4.62
C ARG A 69 8.19 -11.97 5.47
N GLN A 70 9.18 -11.34 4.86
CA GLN A 70 10.27 -10.67 5.56
C GLN A 70 9.80 -9.33 6.11
N ARG A 71 10.67 -8.64 6.85
CA ARG A 71 10.44 -7.29 7.33
C ARG A 71 10.14 -6.35 6.15
N SER A 72 9.05 -5.59 6.23
CA SER A 72 8.75 -4.52 5.28
C SER A 72 9.49 -3.23 5.61
N ASP A 73 9.60 -2.33 4.63
CA ASP A 73 10.32 -1.06 4.77
C ASP A 73 9.49 0.02 5.51
N GLY A 74 8.17 -0.17 5.55
CA GLY A 74 7.24 0.77 6.20
C GLY A 74 6.73 1.86 5.28
N ASP A 75 6.56 1.53 3.99
CA ASP A 75 5.90 2.39 3.01
C ASP A 75 4.40 2.55 3.29
N GLY A 76 3.80 3.60 2.74
CA GLY A 76 2.34 3.76 2.69
C GLY A 76 1.67 2.73 1.78
N ILE A 77 2.04 2.74 0.50
CA ILE A 77 1.60 1.77 -0.50
C ILE A 77 2.82 1.30 -1.31
N SER A 78 3.13 0.01 -1.27
CA SER A 78 4.15 -0.59 -2.14
C SER A 78 3.48 -1.31 -3.32
N VAL A 79 3.83 -0.92 -4.54
CA VAL A 79 3.40 -1.55 -5.80
C VAL A 79 4.58 -2.26 -6.43
N PHE A 80 4.52 -3.60 -6.45
CA PHE A 80 5.62 -4.47 -6.85
C PHE A 80 5.16 -5.43 -7.94
N ALA A 81 5.87 -5.46 -9.08
CA ALA A 81 5.57 -6.35 -10.22
C ALA A 81 4.07 -6.43 -10.58
N SER A 82 3.39 -5.28 -10.56
CA SER A 82 1.93 -5.21 -10.68
C SER A 82 1.52 -4.28 -11.82
N SER A 83 0.29 -4.45 -12.33
CA SER A 83 -0.19 -3.66 -13.46
C SER A 83 -1.63 -3.19 -13.33
N ASN A 84 -1.98 -2.08 -13.99
CA ASN A 84 -3.32 -1.50 -13.98
C ASN A 84 -3.77 -1.16 -12.54
N ILE A 85 -3.01 -0.26 -11.91
CA ILE A 85 -3.21 0.15 -10.52
C ILE A 85 -3.63 1.62 -10.50
N TRP A 86 -4.68 1.94 -9.75
CA TRP A 86 -5.13 3.33 -9.58
C TRP A 86 -5.16 3.70 -8.11
N ILE A 87 -4.31 4.66 -7.73
CA ILE A 87 -4.26 5.21 -6.37
C ILE A 87 -4.80 6.63 -6.46
N ASP A 88 -5.96 6.87 -5.86
CA ASP A 88 -6.74 8.09 -6.11
C ASP A 88 -7.35 8.69 -4.84
N HIS A 89 -7.36 10.02 -4.71
CA HIS A 89 -7.96 10.72 -3.57
C HIS A 89 -7.51 10.19 -2.18
N CYS A 90 -6.26 9.72 -2.09
CA CYS A 90 -5.70 9.25 -0.83
C CYS A 90 -4.94 10.39 -0.14
N TYR A 91 -5.01 10.40 1.18
CA TYR A 91 -4.12 11.20 2.02
C TYR A 91 -2.92 10.33 2.44
N LEU A 92 -1.69 10.76 2.17
CA LEU A 92 -0.50 10.03 2.57
C LEU A 92 0.52 10.93 3.28
N ALA A 93 1.00 10.51 4.46
CA ALA A 93 1.95 11.28 5.25
C ALA A 93 2.80 10.44 6.22
N ARG A 94 3.98 10.93 6.59
CA ARG A 94 4.78 10.45 7.74
C ARG A 94 4.98 8.93 7.80
N CYS A 95 5.24 8.28 6.67
CA CYS A 95 5.60 6.86 6.67
C CYS A 95 7.05 6.67 7.13
N THR A 96 7.50 5.43 7.32
CA THR A 96 8.91 5.20 7.73
C THR A 96 9.86 5.30 6.54
N ASP A 97 9.45 4.79 5.36
CA ASP A 97 10.23 4.92 4.13
C ASP A 97 9.49 5.69 3.04
N GLY A 98 8.89 5.07 2.02
CA GLY A 98 8.15 5.76 0.96
C GLY A 98 6.68 6.07 1.29
N LEU A 99 6.06 7.08 0.66
CA LEU A 99 4.57 7.17 0.68
C LEU A 99 3.98 6.21 -0.35
N ILE A 100 4.46 6.27 -1.60
CA ILE A 100 4.10 5.30 -2.65
C ILE A 100 5.35 4.88 -3.42
N ASP A 101 5.66 3.59 -3.35
CA ASP A 101 6.78 2.98 -4.07
C ASP A 101 6.26 2.13 -5.23
N VAL A 102 6.71 2.44 -6.46
CA VAL A 102 6.34 1.70 -7.67
C VAL A 102 7.59 1.09 -8.27
N ILE A 103 7.77 -0.22 -8.08
CA ILE A 103 9.03 -0.92 -8.32
C ILE A 103 8.81 -2.25 -9.07
N HIS A 104 9.94 -2.85 -9.49
CA HIS A 104 10.02 -4.16 -10.14
C HIS A 104 9.12 -4.30 -11.36
N ASN A 105 9.35 -3.45 -12.36
CA ASN A 105 8.63 -3.47 -13.64
C ASN A 105 7.10 -3.36 -13.51
N SER A 106 6.62 -2.66 -12.47
CA SER A 106 5.20 -2.30 -12.38
C SER A 106 4.85 -1.30 -13.49
N THR A 107 3.71 -1.52 -14.15
CA THR A 107 3.27 -0.77 -15.34
C THR A 107 1.83 -0.29 -15.19
N ASN A 108 1.42 0.73 -15.96
CA ASN A 108 0.05 1.27 -15.92
C ASN A 108 -0.42 1.60 -14.49
N VAL A 109 0.41 2.33 -13.75
CA VAL A 109 0.08 2.84 -12.42
C VAL A 109 -0.27 4.32 -12.53
N THR A 110 -1.50 4.66 -12.18
CA THR A 110 -1.97 6.05 -12.12
C THR A 110 -2.08 6.49 -10.67
N MET A 111 -1.44 7.62 -10.34
CA MET A 111 -1.57 8.29 -9.05
C MET A 111 -2.21 9.66 -9.29
N SER A 112 -3.46 9.85 -8.90
CA SER A 112 -4.23 11.09 -9.16
C SER A 112 -4.90 11.61 -7.90
N ASN A 113 -5.07 12.93 -7.79
CA ASN A 113 -5.83 13.58 -6.70
C ASN A 113 -5.38 13.21 -5.27
N ASN A 114 -4.16 12.71 -5.10
CA ASN A 114 -3.64 12.35 -3.80
C ASN A 114 -3.08 13.60 -3.10
N TYR A 115 -3.19 13.64 -1.78
CA TYR A 115 -2.60 14.68 -0.95
C TYR A 115 -1.41 14.10 -0.18
N PHE A 116 -0.21 14.42 -0.66
CA PHE A 116 1.07 14.04 -0.05
C PHE A 116 1.57 15.17 0.83
N THR A 117 1.87 14.89 2.10
CA THR A 117 2.34 15.93 3.01
C THR A 117 3.25 15.37 4.08
N LEU A 118 4.10 16.23 4.66
CA LEU A 118 4.85 15.95 5.89
C LEU A 118 5.68 14.67 5.78
N HIS A 119 6.38 14.53 4.65
CA HIS A 119 7.17 13.36 4.32
C HIS A 119 8.24 13.71 3.29
N ASP A 120 9.40 13.09 3.42
CA ASP A 120 10.63 13.39 2.70
C ASP A 120 10.82 12.51 1.45
N LYS A 121 10.50 11.21 1.53
CA LYS A 121 10.54 10.29 0.39
C LYS A 121 9.14 10.03 -0.17
N VAL A 122 8.62 10.96 -0.96
CA VAL A 122 7.21 10.93 -1.39
C VAL A 122 6.92 9.77 -2.34
N SER A 123 7.72 9.61 -3.40
CA SER A 123 7.55 8.48 -4.31
C SER A 123 8.85 8.06 -4.94
N ILE A 124 9.07 6.76 -5.02
CA ILE A 124 10.20 6.19 -5.74
C ILE A 124 9.69 5.33 -6.89
N LYS A 125 10.18 5.62 -8.09
CA LYS A 125 10.07 4.74 -9.26
C LYS A 125 11.45 4.18 -9.59
N LYS A 126 11.74 2.94 -9.18
CA LYS A 126 12.97 2.25 -9.60
C LYS A 126 12.67 1.42 -10.84
N LEU A 127 13.07 1.97 -12.00
CA LEU A 127 13.21 1.21 -13.24
C LEU A 127 14.48 0.36 -13.09
N LYS A 128 14.33 -0.93 -12.77
CA LYS A 128 15.36 -1.93 -13.00
C LYS A 128 14.90 -2.82 -14.13
#